data_AF-A0A453L6I9-F1
#
_entry.id   AF-A0A453L6I9-F1
#
_cell.length_a   1.000
_cell.length_b   1.000
_cell.length_c   1.000
_cell.angle_alpha   90.00
_cell.angle_beta   90.00
_cell.angle_gamma   90.00
#
_symmetry.space_group_name_H-M   'P 1'
#
loop_
_entity.id
_entity.type
_entity.pdbx_description
1 polymer ?
#
loop_
_entity_poly.entity_id
_entity_poly.type
_entity_poly.pdbx_seq_one_letter_code
_entity_poly.pdbx_strand_id
1 'polypeptide(L)'
;MYDVEKFKMNLDGVVKVVDKLPAEWTTKKPAVIRVPNRVTEDFILDTIQPAFQKNSYLRLAIIFSSVSLKPKGTNNKDLDSTACHAMFTGLKLNAEYSEVAEQMLGRLKELSQKSDGRVLAVDTRTDLLEKKTCKTSAGARRKGCYNPQEVLNFLKKVGFSANTTIYLTETWWHKGLNNLKKAFPNTYTKA
;
A
#
# COMPACT_ATOMS: atom_id res chain seq x y z
N MET A 1 12.56 0.64 6.67
CA MET A 1 11.37 -0.24 6.73
C MET A 1 11.57 -1.49 5.89
N TYR A 2 11.97 -1.37 4.63
CA TYR A 2 12.19 -2.53 3.75
C TYR A 2 13.63 -3.03 3.77
N ASP A 3 13.81 -4.31 3.41
CA ASP A 3 15.08 -5.00 3.25
C ASP A 3 15.79 -4.52 1.96
N VAL A 4 16.72 -3.57 2.14
CA VAL A 4 17.47 -2.94 1.04
C VAL A 4 18.38 -3.94 0.34
N GLU A 5 18.97 -4.87 1.07
CA GLU A 5 19.90 -5.85 0.51
C GLU A 5 19.16 -6.87 -0.35
N LYS A 6 17.99 -7.34 0.09
CA LYS A 6 17.12 -8.17 -0.76
C LYS A 6 16.70 -7.44 -2.04
N PHE A 7 16.38 -6.15 -1.94
CA PHE A 7 16.05 -5.34 -3.11
C PHE A 7 17.23 -5.24 -4.09
N LYS A 8 18.44 -4.95 -3.61
CA LYS A 8 19.65 -4.92 -4.44
C LYS A 8 19.92 -6.27 -5.11
N MET A 9 19.80 -7.37 -4.36
CA MET A 9 20.04 -8.72 -4.87
C MET A 9 19.06 -9.10 -5.98
N ASN A 10 17.79 -8.70 -5.89
CA ASN A 10 16.80 -8.94 -6.94
C ASN A 10 17.08 -8.16 -8.24
N LEU A 11 17.95 -7.15 -8.18
CA LEU A 11 18.37 -6.34 -9.33
C LEU A 11 19.77 -6.73 -9.85
N ASP A 12 20.43 -7.68 -9.19
CA ASP A 12 21.75 -8.15 -9.59
C ASP A 12 21.70 -8.76 -10.99
N GLY A 13 22.71 -8.45 -11.80
CA GLY A 13 22.76 -8.80 -13.22
C GLY A 13 21.80 -8.04 -14.15
N VAL A 14 20.84 -7.26 -13.63
CA VAL A 14 19.91 -6.44 -14.43
C VAL A 14 20.35 -4.98 -14.47
N VAL A 15 20.68 -4.41 -13.31
CA VAL A 15 21.20 -3.04 -13.19
C VAL A 15 22.30 -2.98 -12.14
N LYS A 16 23.30 -2.12 -12.37
CA LYS A 16 24.32 -1.85 -11.35
C LYS A 16 23.75 -0.88 -10.31
N VAL A 17 23.49 -1.38 -9.11
CA VAL A 17 23.10 -0.56 -7.96
C VAL A 17 24.36 -0.07 -7.24
N VAL A 18 24.43 1.23 -6.93
CA VAL A 18 25.57 1.84 -6.22
C VAL A 18 25.08 2.56 -4.97
N ASP A 19 25.78 2.37 -3.84
CA ASP A 19 25.47 3.05 -2.59
C ASP A 19 25.91 4.52 -2.58
N LYS A 20 26.95 4.83 -3.36
CA LYS A 20 27.48 6.18 -3.54
C LYS A 20 27.65 6.46 -5.02
N LEU A 21 27.28 7.68 -5.42
CA LEU A 21 27.47 8.13 -6.78
C LEU A 21 28.97 8.18 -7.12
N PRO A 22 29.43 7.62 -8.25
CA PRO A 22 30.83 7.71 -8.64
C PRO A 22 31.29 9.16 -8.80
N ALA A 23 32.56 9.44 -8.48
CA ALA A 23 33.12 10.79 -8.47
C ALA A 23 32.89 11.56 -9.79
N GLU A 24 32.90 10.85 -10.91
CA GLU A 24 32.64 11.34 -12.27
C GLU A 24 31.26 12.01 -12.45
N TRP A 25 30.29 11.62 -11.61
CA TRP A 25 28.91 12.08 -11.65
C TRP A 25 28.57 13.03 -10.50
N THR A 26 29.36 13.07 -9.44
CA THR A 26 29.13 13.90 -8.24
C THR A 26 29.16 15.40 -8.55
N THR A 27 29.94 15.82 -9.54
CA THR A 27 30.04 17.23 -9.97
C THR A 27 29.01 17.60 -11.05
N LYS A 28 28.34 16.62 -11.67
CA LYS A 28 27.36 16.85 -12.74
C LYS A 28 25.96 17.02 -12.15
N LYS A 29 25.20 18.00 -12.66
CA LYS A 29 23.79 18.14 -12.30
C LYS A 29 22.95 17.20 -13.17
N PRO A 30 22.20 16.23 -12.58
CA PRO A 30 21.33 15.37 -13.36
C PRO A 30 20.15 16.16 -13.94
N ALA A 31 19.70 15.78 -15.13
CA ALA A 31 18.41 16.25 -15.63
C ALA A 31 17.30 15.60 -14.79
N VAL A 32 16.42 16.42 -14.21
CA VAL A 32 15.36 15.93 -13.32
C VAL A 32 14.10 15.66 -14.14
N ILE A 33 13.63 14.41 -14.12
CA ILE A 33 12.37 14.01 -14.76
C ILE A 33 11.35 13.71 -13.68
N ARG A 34 10.19 14.33 -13.81
CA ARG A 34 9.04 14.10 -12.94
C ARG A 34 8.25 12.90 -13.46
N VAL A 35 8.24 11.83 -12.68
CA VAL A 35 7.63 10.56 -13.07
C VAL A 35 6.28 10.41 -12.38
N PRO A 36 5.17 10.17 -13.12
CA PRO A 36 3.87 9.93 -12.53
C PRO A 36 3.86 8.61 -11.74
N ASN A 37 3.01 8.54 -10.71
CA ASN A 37 2.76 7.28 -10.00
C ASN A 37 2.08 6.28 -10.95
N ARG A 38 2.62 5.06 -11.05
CA ARG A 38 2.30 4.03 -12.09
C ARG A 38 2.65 4.48 -13.51
N VAL A 39 3.94 4.48 -13.81
CA VAL A 39 4.44 4.82 -15.15
C VAL A 39 4.00 3.78 -16.19
N THR A 40 3.62 4.25 -17.38
CA THR A 40 3.32 3.38 -18.53
C THR A 40 4.56 3.17 -19.38
N GLU A 41 4.60 2.08 -20.15
CA GLU A 41 5.67 1.81 -21.12
C GLU A 41 5.82 2.96 -22.13
N ASP A 42 4.71 3.46 -22.68
CA ASP A 42 4.71 4.62 -23.58
C ASP A 42 5.39 5.85 -22.94
N PHE A 43 5.14 6.12 -21.66
CA PHE A 43 5.81 7.24 -20.97
C PHE A 43 7.33 7.00 -20.87
N ILE A 44 7.76 5.76 -20.65
CA ILE A 44 9.18 5.41 -20.64
C ILE A 44 9.79 5.67 -22.02
N LEU A 45 9.17 5.16 -23.08
CA LEU A 45 9.68 5.25 -24.46
C LEU A 45 9.65 6.69 -24.99
N ASP A 46 8.58 7.45 -24.72
CA ASP A 46 8.38 8.78 -25.28
C ASP A 46 9.07 9.89 -24.46
N THR A 47 9.25 9.67 -23.15
CA THR A 47 9.76 10.71 -22.24
C THR A 47 11.10 10.34 -21.62
N ILE A 48 11.22 9.16 -21.01
CA ILE A 48 12.42 8.80 -20.24
C ILE A 48 13.58 8.43 -21.16
N GLN A 49 13.35 7.57 -22.16
CA GLN A 49 14.39 7.08 -23.06
C GLN A 49 15.05 8.22 -23.86
N PRO A 50 14.32 9.16 -24.49
CA PRO A 50 14.95 10.26 -25.24
C PRO A 50 15.72 11.20 -24.32
N ALA A 51 15.19 11.47 -23.12
CA ALA A 51 15.87 12.29 -22.14
C ALA A 51 17.16 11.62 -21.61
N PHE A 52 17.15 10.29 -21.46
CA PHE A 52 18.33 9.52 -21.06
C PHE A 52 19.39 9.53 -22.16
N GLN A 53 19.00 9.26 -23.41
CA GLN A 53 19.91 9.32 -24.56
C GLN A 53 20.58 10.69 -24.71
N LYS A 54 19.87 11.77 -24.38
CA LYS A 54 20.40 13.13 -24.45
C LYS A 54 21.34 13.50 -23.29
N ASN A 55 21.02 13.09 -22.06
CA ASN A 55 21.69 13.60 -20.86
C ASN A 55 22.62 12.58 -20.18
N SER A 56 22.45 11.29 -20.46
CA SER A 56 23.15 10.13 -19.87
C SER A 56 23.06 9.99 -18.33
N TYR A 57 22.63 11.04 -17.63
CA TYR A 57 22.45 11.09 -16.18
C TYR A 57 21.15 11.80 -15.84
N LEU A 58 20.20 11.02 -15.32
CA LEU A 58 18.87 11.47 -14.95
C LEU A 58 18.64 11.30 -13.46
N ARG A 59 17.84 12.20 -12.88
CA ARG A 59 17.22 12.03 -11.56
C ARG A 59 15.72 11.89 -11.75
N LEU A 60 15.19 10.72 -11.44
CA LEU A 60 13.75 10.48 -11.46
C LEU A 60 13.14 10.95 -10.13
N ALA A 61 12.18 11.87 -10.21
CA ALA A 61 11.43 12.37 -9.07
C ALA A 61 9.98 11.91 -9.19
N ILE A 62 9.55 11.02 -8.31
CA ILE A 62 8.17 10.52 -8.32
C ILE A 62 7.23 11.64 -7.86
N ILE A 63 6.21 11.94 -8.66
CA ILE A 63 5.11 12.81 -8.25
C ILE A 63 3.95 11.94 -7.78
N PHE A 64 3.71 11.97 -6.47
CA PHE A 64 2.48 11.49 -5.87
C PHE A 64 1.36 12.51 -6.12
N SER A 65 0.90 12.61 -7.36
CA SER A 65 -0.39 13.25 -7.63
C SER A 65 -1.45 12.40 -6.94
N SER A 66 -2.31 13.03 -6.16
CA SER A 66 -3.37 12.38 -5.41
C SER A 66 -4.08 11.36 -6.29
N VAL A 67 -3.99 10.09 -5.90
CA VAL A 67 -4.35 8.94 -6.73
C VAL A 67 -5.81 9.08 -7.16
N SER A 68 -6.04 9.34 -8.44
CA SER A 68 -7.31 9.00 -9.07
C SER A 68 -7.39 7.48 -9.06
N LEU A 69 -8.17 6.91 -8.15
CA LEU A 69 -8.47 5.47 -8.09
C LEU A 69 -9.29 4.97 -9.30
N LYS A 70 -9.57 5.82 -10.30
CA LYS A 70 -10.19 5.39 -11.55
C LYS A 70 -9.20 4.50 -12.30
N PRO A 71 -9.52 3.23 -12.57
CA PRO A 71 -8.74 2.42 -13.48
C PRO A 71 -8.74 3.12 -14.84
N LYS A 72 -7.58 3.56 -15.32
CA LYS A 72 -7.42 3.80 -16.75
C LYS A 72 -7.24 2.41 -17.36
N GLY A 73 -8.19 2.01 -18.20
CA GLY A 73 -8.18 0.70 -18.85
C GLY A 73 -6.98 0.61 -19.79
N THR A 74 -5.96 -0.12 -19.37
CA THR A 74 -4.94 -0.68 -20.25
C THR A 74 -5.29 -2.15 -20.49
N ASN A 75 -5.30 -2.57 -21.75
CA ASN A 75 -5.80 -3.89 -22.18
C ASN A 75 -4.85 -5.06 -21.87
N ASN A 76 -3.79 -4.86 -21.08
CA ASN A 76 -2.73 -5.86 -20.87
C ASN A 76 -2.68 -6.32 -19.41
N LYS A 77 -3.63 -7.19 -19.03
CA LYS A 77 -3.84 -7.63 -17.64
C LYS A 77 -2.69 -8.47 -17.09
N ASP A 78 -1.94 -9.17 -17.95
CA ASP A 78 -0.92 -10.13 -17.52
C ASP A 78 0.41 -9.46 -17.13
N LEU A 79 0.84 -8.44 -17.89
CA LEU A 79 1.98 -7.58 -17.57
C LEU A 79 1.76 -6.82 -16.25
N ASP A 80 0.53 -6.36 -16.00
CA ASP A 80 0.15 -5.67 -14.76
C ASP A 80 0.22 -6.59 -13.54
N SER A 81 -0.16 -7.87 -13.68
CA SER A 81 -0.14 -8.84 -12.57
C SER A 81 1.28 -9.24 -12.17
N THR A 82 2.16 -9.49 -13.15
CA THR A 82 3.56 -9.87 -12.91
C THR A 82 4.35 -8.71 -12.32
N ALA A 83 4.17 -7.50 -12.86
CA ALA A 83 4.80 -6.29 -12.29
C ALA A 83 4.28 -5.98 -10.88
N CYS A 84 2.98 -6.14 -10.63
CA CYS A 84 2.41 -5.96 -9.30
C CYS A 84 2.95 -6.99 -8.30
N HIS A 85 3.07 -8.25 -8.72
CA HIS A 85 3.65 -9.31 -7.89
C HIS A 85 5.14 -9.05 -7.61
N ALA A 86 5.93 -8.66 -8.61
CA ALA A 86 7.34 -8.30 -8.44
C ALA A 86 7.51 -7.12 -7.47
N MET A 87 6.67 -6.08 -7.59
CA MET A 87 6.67 -4.97 -6.63
C MET A 87 6.31 -5.45 -5.23
N PHE A 88 5.26 -6.26 -5.07
CA PHE A 88 4.82 -6.72 -3.75
C PHE A 88 5.82 -7.65 -3.08
N THR A 89 6.40 -8.59 -3.83
CA THR A 89 7.42 -9.54 -3.33
C THR A 89 8.74 -8.87 -2.96
N GLY A 90 9.07 -7.75 -3.63
CA GLY A 90 10.19 -6.88 -3.28
C GLY A 90 10.01 -6.11 -1.97
N LEU A 91 8.76 -5.88 -1.53
CA LEU A 91 8.45 -5.19 -0.27
C LEU A 91 8.54 -6.15 0.92
N LYS A 92 9.74 -6.65 1.22
CA LYS A 92 10.00 -7.40 2.46
C LYS A 92 10.36 -6.42 3.57
N LEU A 93 9.72 -6.55 4.73
CA LEU A 93 10.13 -5.82 5.93
C LEU A 93 11.56 -6.22 6.31
N ASN A 94 12.34 -5.27 6.84
CA ASN A 94 13.64 -5.60 7.43
C ASN A 94 13.43 -6.48 8.69
N ALA A 95 14.51 -7.08 9.20
CA ALA A 95 14.44 -8.02 10.32
C ALA A 95 13.77 -7.43 11.56
N GLU A 96 14.12 -6.21 11.95
CA GLU A 96 13.58 -5.50 13.12
C GLU A 96 12.05 -5.31 13.01
N TYR A 97 11.55 -4.77 11.90
CA TYR A 97 10.10 -4.59 11.71
C TYR A 97 9.37 -5.92 11.54
N SER A 98 10.02 -6.91 10.93
CA SER A 98 9.46 -8.26 10.80
C SER A 98 9.30 -8.91 12.17
N GLU A 99 10.29 -8.80 13.05
CA GLU A 99 10.24 -9.35 14.40
C GLU A 99 9.12 -8.71 15.22
N VAL A 100 9.01 -7.38 15.19
CA VAL A 100 7.92 -6.67 15.87
C VAL A 100 6.55 -7.08 15.31
N ALA A 101 6.41 -7.19 13.99
CA ALA A 101 5.16 -7.61 13.36
C ALA A 101 4.76 -9.04 13.76
N GLU A 102 5.72 -9.97 13.81
CA GLU A 102 5.48 -11.35 14.25
C GLU A 102 5.14 -11.43 15.75
N GLN A 103 5.82 -10.66 16.60
CA GLN A 103 5.48 -10.58 18.03
C GLN A 103 4.06 -10.03 18.24
N MET A 104 3.69 -8.98 17.50
CA MET A 104 2.33 -8.43 17.53
C MET A 104 1.30 -9.46 17.08
N LEU A 105 1.57 -10.18 16.00
CA LEU A 105 0.69 -11.24 15.50
C LEU A 105 0.56 -12.38 16.50
N GLY A 106 1.67 -12.83 17.10
CA GLY A 106 1.69 -13.86 18.15
C GLY A 106 0.80 -13.47 19.32
N ARG A 107 0.95 -12.24 19.83
CA ARG A 107 0.12 -11.73 20.92
C ARG A 107 -1.37 -11.63 20.54
N LEU A 108 -1.68 -11.20 19.31
CA LEU A 108 -3.07 -11.17 18.83
C LEU A 108 -3.67 -12.58 18.73
N LYS A 109 -2.87 -13.57 18.28
CA LYS A 109 -3.28 -14.98 18.21
C LYS A 109 -3.58 -15.53 19.60
N GLU A 110 -2.70 -15.27 20.59
CA GLU A 110 -2.92 -15.64 21.99
C GLU A 110 -4.18 -15.01 22.59
N LEU A 111 -4.49 -13.76 22.25
CA LEU A 111 -5.72 -13.09 22.68
C LEU A 111 -6.98 -13.64 21.96
N SER A 112 -6.79 -14.39 20.88
CA SER A 112 -7.85 -14.92 20.01
C SER A 112 -8.11 -16.42 20.19
N GLN A 113 -7.75 -17.01 21.34
CA GLN A 113 -8.00 -18.44 21.62
C GLN A 113 -9.48 -18.84 21.45
N LYS A 114 -10.41 -17.94 21.80
CA LYS A 114 -11.85 -18.15 21.61
C LYS A 114 -12.30 -18.20 20.13
N SER A 115 -11.46 -17.76 19.21
CA SER A 115 -11.67 -17.81 17.76
C SER A 115 -10.67 -18.71 17.04
N ASP A 116 -10.07 -19.68 17.76
CA ASP A 116 -9.11 -20.63 17.20
C ASP A 116 -7.87 -19.93 16.60
N GLY A 117 -7.36 -18.92 17.32
CA GLY A 117 -6.18 -18.17 16.85
C GLY A 117 -6.46 -17.24 15.66
N ARG A 118 -7.71 -17.10 15.22
CA ARG A 118 -8.07 -16.26 14.07
C ARG A 118 -8.25 -14.80 14.49
N VAL A 119 -7.61 -13.92 13.73
CA VAL A 119 -7.63 -12.47 13.91
C VAL A 119 -8.14 -11.84 12.62
N LEU A 120 -9.13 -10.96 12.73
CA LEU A 120 -9.63 -10.19 11.60
C LEU A 120 -8.90 -8.84 11.54
N ALA A 121 -8.13 -8.60 10.48
CA ALA A 121 -7.51 -7.30 10.24
C ALA A 121 -8.48 -6.37 9.48
N VAL A 122 -8.71 -5.17 10.00
CA VAL A 122 -9.57 -4.15 9.40
C VAL A 122 -8.79 -2.83 9.31
N ASP A 123 -8.55 -2.33 8.11
CA ASP A 123 -7.99 -0.99 7.91
C ASP A 123 -9.12 -0.01 7.55
N THR A 124 -9.23 1.10 8.29
CA THR A 124 -10.23 2.13 8.06
C THR A 124 -9.58 3.47 7.75
N ARG A 125 -9.99 4.04 6.60
CA ARG A 125 -9.50 5.33 6.11
C ARG A 125 -10.57 6.39 6.21
N THR A 126 -10.96 6.69 7.45
CA THR A 126 -12.00 7.67 7.79
C THR A 126 -11.63 9.08 7.28
N ASP A 127 -10.34 9.39 7.22
CA ASP A 127 -9.75 10.60 6.63
C ASP A 127 -10.06 10.79 5.13
N LEU A 128 -10.41 9.71 4.43
CA LEU A 128 -10.75 9.72 3.01
C LEU A 128 -12.26 9.78 2.77
N LEU A 129 -13.09 9.42 3.77
CA LEU A 129 -14.55 9.41 3.64
C LEU A 129 -15.12 10.80 3.36
N GLU A 130 -14.51 11.83 3.95
CA GLU A 130 -14.93 13.23 3.80
C GLU A 130 -14.46 13.87 2.48
N LYS A 131 -13.59 13.17 1.73
CA LYS A 131 -13.02 13.68 0.47
C LYS A 131 -13.89 13.33 -0.73
N LYS A 132 -13.84 14.20 -1.76
CA LYS A 132 -14.60 14.06 -3.03
C LYS A 132 -14.37 12.72 -3.76
N THR A 133 -13.35 11.96 -3.39
CA THR A 133 -13.02 10.61 -3.89
C THR A 133 -14.04 9.54 -3.52
N CYS A 134 -14.83 9.74 -2.46
CA CYS A 134 -15.86 8.77 -2.04
C CYS A 134 -17.24 8.96 -2.70
N LYS A 135 -17.33 9.82 -3.71
CA LYS A 135 -18.57 10.02 -4.48
C LYS A 135 -18.85 8.77 -5.32
N THR A 136 -20.00 8.15 -5.08
CA THR A 136 -20.49 7.05 -5.92
C THR A 136 -20.95 7.67 -7.23
N SER A 137 -20.36 7.26 -8.36
CA SER A 137 -20.85 7.70 -9.67
C SER A 137 -22.26 7.14 -9.90
N ALA A 138 -23.21 7.99 -10.32
CA ALA A 138 -24.54 7.55 -10.71
C ALA A 138 -24.42 6.40 -11.74
N GLY A 139 -24.93 5.22 -11.41
CA GLY A 139 -24.86 4.01 -12.25
C GLY A 139 -23.83 2.95 -11.83
N ALA A 140 -22.97 3.20 -10.84
CA ALA A 140 -22.06 2.16 -10.33
C ALA A 140 -22.81 1.13 -9.46
N ARG A 141 -22.67 -0.17 -9.78
CA ARG A 141 -23.27 -1.28 -9.00
C ARG A 141 -22.74 -1.40 -7.56
N ARG A 142 -21.62 -0.75 -7.22
CA ARG A 142 -20.97 -0.84 -5.91
C ARG A 142 -20.55 0.54 -5.41
N LYS A 143 -20.79 0.79 -4.13
CA LYS A 143 -20.34 1.99 -3.41
C LYS A 143 -18.81 1.98 -3.32
N GLY A 144 -18.18 3.13 -3.54
CA GLY A 144 -16.72 3.27 -3.54
C GLY A 144 -16.09 3.36 -2.14
N CYS A 145 -16.86 3.80 -1.14
CA CYS A 145 -16.39 3.96 0.23
C CYS A 145 -17.47 3.52 1.23
N TYR A 146 -17.03 2.91 2.33
CA TYR A 146 -17.91 2.39 3.38
C TYR A 146 -17.57 3.07 4.69
N ASN A 147 -18.60 3.56 5.38
CA ASN A 147 -18.43 4.17 6.69
C ASN A 147 -18.31 3.09 7.80
N PRO A 148 -17.86 3.45 9.02
CA PRO A 148 -17.72 2.49 10.12
C PRO A 148 -18.97 1.67 10.45
N GLN A 149 -20.17 2.27 10.32
CA GLN A 149 -21.42 1.57 10.61
C GLN A 149 -21.75 0.53 9.54
N GLU A 150 -21.45 0.82 8.27
CA GLU A 150 -21.60 -0.13 7.17
C GLU A 150 -20.64 -1.31 7.30
N VAL A 151 -19.38 -1.06 7.72
CA VAL A 151 -18.41 -2.11 8.03
C VAL A 151 -18.92 -2.98 9.16
N LEU A 152 -19.39 -2.38 10.26
CA LEU A 152 -19.99 -3.11 11.38
C LEU A 152 -21.16 -4.00 10.94
N ASN A 153 -22.08 -3.46 10.14
CA ASN A 153 -23.24 -4.20 9.64
C ASN A 153 -22.80 -5.36 8.72
N PHE A 154 -21.79 -5.14 7.88
CA PHE A 154 -21.22 -6.18 7.04
C PHE A 154 -20.64 -7.33 7.87
N LEU A 155 -19.82 -7.03 8.88
CA LEU A 155 -19.23 -8.06 9.74
C LEU A 155 -20.29 -8.90 10.46
N LYS A 156 -21.32 -8.24 10.99
CA LYS A 156 -22.47 -8.94 11.60
C LYS A 156 -23.19 -9.84 10.59
N LYS A 157 -23.45 -9.32 9.38
CA LYS A 157 -24.19 -10.06 8.33
C LYS A 157 -23.41 -11.27 7.80
N VAL A 158 -22.08 -11.20 7.77
CA VAL A 158 -21.21 -12.33 7.42
C VAL A 158 -21.19 -13.40 8.52
N GLY A 159 -21.62 -13.07 9.74
CA GLY A 159 -21.73 -14.01 10.85
C GLY A 159 -20.55 -14.00 11.82
N PHE A 160 -19.72 -12.94 11.81
CA PHE A 160 -18.69 -12.78 12.84
C PHE A 160 -19.33 -12.60 14.21
N SER A 161 -18.89 -13.40 15.17
CA SER A 161 -19.38 -13.33 16.56
C SER A 161 -18.76 -12.12 17.28
N ALA A 162 -19.41 -11.64 18.34
CA ALA A 162 -18.88 -10.55 19.18
C ALA A 162 -17.50 -10.88 19.79
N ASN A 163 -17.17 -12.17 19.96
CA ASN A 163 -15.89 -12.62 20.48
C ASN A 163 -14.76 -12.61 19.44
N THR A 164 -15.05 -12.31 18.17
CA THR A 164 -14.04 -12.22 17.12
C THR A 164 -12.98 -11.19 17.51
N THR A 165 -11.71 -11.61 17.52
CA THR A 165 -10.58 -10.70 17.72
C THR A 165 -10.36 -9.88 16.46
N ILE A 166 -10.39 -8.56 16.59
CA ILE A 166 -10.19 -7.61 15.49
C ILE A 166 -8.92 -6.81 15.75
N TYR A 167 -8.04 -6.73 14.76
CA TYR A 167 -6.97 -5.75 14.71
C TYR A 167 -7.38 -4.61 13.77
N LEU A 168 -7.66 -3.44 14.35
CA LEU A 168 -8.18 -2.27 13.64
C LEU A 168 -7.07 -1.23 13.47
N THR A 169 -6.79 -0.85 12.22
CA THR A 169 -5.90 0.27 11.90
C THR A 169 -6.70 1.45 11.37
N GLU A 170 -6.31 2.66 11.77
CA GLU A 170 -6.89 3.90 11.29
C GLU A 170 -5.87 5.04 11.35
N THR A 171 -6.16 6.13 10.63
CA THR A 171 -5.30 7.33 10.67
C THR A 171 -5.58 8.19 11.90
N TRP A 172 -6.87 8.34 12.29
CA TRP A 172 -7.32 9.11 13.45
C TRP A 172 -8.58 8.49 14.03
N TRP A 173 -8.67 8.35 15.36
CA TRP A 173 -9.84 7.73 16.03
C TRP A 173 -11.14 8.45 15.66
N HIS A 174 -11.97 7.78 14.88
CA HIS A 174 -13.27 8.31 14.48
C HIS A 174 -14.38 7.83 15.42
N LYS A 175 -15.23 8.75 15.92
CA LYS A 175 -16.33 8.43 16.87
C LYS A 175 -17.26 7.31 16.37
N GLY A 176 -17.41 7.16 15.05
CA GLY A 176 -18.20 6.09 14.44
C GLY A 176 -17.66 4.67 14.72
N LEU A 177 -16.39 4.52 15.09
CA LEU A 177 -15.79 3.22 15.45
C LEU A 177 -16.13 2.78 16.88
N ASN A 178 -16.67 3.68 17.70
CA ASN A 178 -17.15 3.33 19.05
C ASN A 178 -18.21 2.22 18.99
N ASN A 179 -19.09 2.24 17.99
CA ASN A 179 -20.10 1.21 17.80
C ASN A 179 -19.48 -0.14 17.40
N LEU A 180 -18.42 -0.12 16.59
CA LEU A 180 -17.67 -1.32 16.22
C LEU A 180 -17.00 -1.93 17.45
N LYS A 181 -16.30 -1.12 18.26
CA LYS A 181 -15.66 -1.56 19.50
C LYS A 181 -16.67 -2.09 20.54
N LYS A 182 -17.86 -1.50 20.61
CA LYS A 182 -18.94 -2.01 21.47
C LYS A 182 -19.48 -3.37 21.00
N ALA A 183 -19.58 -3.58 19.68
CA ALA A 183 -20.09 -4.84 19.12
C ALA A 183 -19.04 -5.96 19.09
N PHE A 184 -17.77 -5.60 18.99
CA PHE A 184 -16.62 -6.51 19.02
C PHE A 184 -15.64 -6.05 20.11
N PRO A 185 -15.86 -6.42 21.39
CA PRO A 185 -15.04 -5.94 22.51
C PRO A 185 -13.56 -6.29 22.39
N ASN A 186 -13.23 -7.38 21.69
CA ASN A 186 -11.86 -7.82 21.41
C ASN A 186 -11.24 -7.06 20.20
N THR A 187 -11.52 -5.76 20.09
CA THR A 187 -10.94 -4.90 19.06
C THR A 187 -9.70 -4.18 19.62
N TYR A 188 -8.55 -4.47 19.02
CA TYR A 188 -7.25 -3.89 19.35
C TYR A 188 -6.81 -2.92 18.26
N THR A 189 -6.17 -1.82 18.66
CA THR A 189 -5.61 -0.83 17.72
C THR A 189 -4.12 -0.65 17.95
N LYS A 190 -3.43 -0.11 16.95
CA LYS A 190 -2.08 0.45 17.14
C LYS A 190 -2.21 1.71 18.01
N ALA A 191 -2.01 1.58 19.32
CA ALA A 191 -1.88 2.73 20.22
C ALA A 191 -0.53 3.43 19.97
#